data_AF-A0A7L4H2U1-F1
#
_entry.id   AF-A0A7L4H2U1-F1
#
_cell.length_a   1.000
_cell.length_b   1.000
_cell.length_c   1.000
_cell.angle_alpha   90.00
_cell.angle_beta   90.00
_cell.angle_gamma   90.00
#
_symmetry.space_group_name_H-M   'P 1'
#
loop_
_entity.id
_entity.type
_entity.pdbx_description
1 polymer ?
#
loop_
_entity_poly.entity_id
_entity_poly.type
_entity_poly.pdbx_seq_one_letter_code
_entity_poly.pdbx_strand_id
1 'polypeptide(L)'
;DLPDSIQVGGRISPHTVWEYVEKIKASGTKEICVVRFTPVTEEDQISYALLFAYFSSRKRYGVAANNMKQVKDLYLIPLGSSDKVPHHLVPFDGPG
;
A
#
# COMPACT_ATOMS: atom_id res chain seq x y z
N ASP A 1 13.56 1.35 8.01
CA ASP A 1 13.12 0.07 8.58
C ASP A 1 11.61 0.02 8.74
N LEU A 2 11.03 -1.18 8.57
CA LEU A 2 9.61 -1.52 8.82
C LEU A 2 9.51 -2.47 10.03
N PRO A 3 8.43 -2.41 10.84
CA PRO A 3 8.31 -3.24 12.03
C PRO A 3 8.13 -4.72 11.65
N ASP A 4 8.48 -5.63 12.57
CA ASP A 4 8.31 -7.08 12.38
C ASP A 4 6.86 -7.49 12.10
N SER A 5 5.91 -6.70 12.60
CA SER A 5 4.48 -6.86 12.34
C SER A 5 3.85 -5.52 11.99
N ILE A 6 3.19 -5.43 10.84
CA ILE A 6 2.43 -4.25 10.43
C ILE A 6 0.98 -4.42 10.89
N GLN A 7 0.51 -3.50 11.73
CA GLN A 7 -0.84 -3.48 12.26
C GLN A 7 -1.73 -2.59 11.38
N VAL A 8 -2.71 -3.20 10.73
CA VAL A 8 -3.69 -2.47 9.91
C VAL A 8 -4.75 -1.86 10.82
N GLY A 9 -4.67 -0.56 11.06
CA GLY A 9 -5.59 0.15 11.96
C GLY A 9 -6.88 0.64 11.30
N GLY A 10 -6.98 0.59 9.97
CA GLY A 10 -8.18 1.09 9.31
C GLY A 10 -8.16 1.00 7.79
N ARG A 11 -9.12 1.73 7.21
CA ARG A 11 -9.38 1.81 5.77
C ARG A 11 -9.44 3.26 5.31
N ILE A 12 -8.97 3.52 4.10
CA ILE A 12 -9.03 4.84 3.47
C ILE A 12 -9.51 4.73 2.02
N SER A 13 -10.06 5.82 1.48
CA SER A 13 -10.46 5.88 0.08
C SER A 13 -9.23 6.00 -0.83
N PRO A 14 -9.21 5.34 -2.01
CA PRO A 14 -8.14 5.52 -2.99
C PRO A 14 -7.95 6.98 -3.40
N HIS A 15 -9.04 7.72 -3.61
CA HIS A 15 -9.02 9.14 -3.97
C HIS A 15 -8.20 9.98 -2.99
N THR A 16 -8.48 9.83 -1.69
CA THR A 16 -7.76 10.56 -0.64
C THR A 16 -6.27 10.25 -0.63
N VAL A 17 -5.88 8.99 -0.88
CA VAL A 17 -4.47 8.59 -0.94
C VAL A 17 -3.79 9.23 -2.15
N TRP A 18 -4.44 9.23 -3.31
CA TRP A 18 -3.85 9.79 -4.52
C TRP A 18 -3.70 11.31 -4.47
N GLU A 19 -4.71 12.04 -3.97
CA GLU A 19 -4.59 13.48 -3.71
C GLU A 19 -3.44 13.80 -2.74
N TYR A 20 -3.23 12.95 -1.74
CA TYR A 20 -2.13 13.11 -0.80
C TYR A 20 -0.77 12.84 -1.45
N VAL A 21 -0.65 11.77 -2.24
CA VAL A 21 0.57 11.43 -2.98
C VAL A 21 0.98 12.57 -3.91
N GLU A 22 0.04 13.21 -4.62
CA GLU A 22 0.31 14.37 -5.46
C GLU A 22 0.89 15.55 -4.67
N LYS A 23 0.30 15.86 -3.51
CA LYS A 23 0.81 16.92 -2.61
C LYS A 23 2.20 16.60 -2.09
N ILE A 24 2.46 15.33 -1.77
CA ILE A 24 3.78 14.89 -1.29
C ILE A 24 4.83 15.05 -2.40
N LYS A 25 4.55 14.58 -3.62
CA LYS A 25 5.43 14.76 -4.78
C LYS A 25 5.73 16.24 -5.05
N ALA A 26 4.70 17.09 -5.02
CA ALA A 26 4.86 18.53 -5.21
C ALA A 26 5.70 19.20 -4.12
N SER A 27 5.65 18.70 -2.88
CA SER A 27 6.43 19.27 -1.77
C SER A 27 7.93 19.02 -1.89
N GLY A 28 8.36 17.92 -2.52
CA GLY A 28 9.76 17.50 -2.58
C GLY A 28 10.40 17.20 -1.21
N THR A 29 9.62 17.14 -0.13
CA THR A 29 10.15 17.00 1.25
C THR A 29 10.12 15.57 1.78
N LYS A 30 9.58 14.63 1.01
CA LYS A 30 9.42 13.22 1.38
C LYS A 30 9.70 12.35 0.18
N GLU A 31 10.18 11.15 0.46
CA GLU A 31 10.37 10.10 -0.52
C GLU A 31 9.12 9.20 -0.55
N ILE A 32 8.83 8.65 -1.72
CA ILE A 32 7.76 7.68 -1.92
C ILE A 32 8.42 6.39 -2.41
N CYS A 33 8.12 5.29 -1.71
CA CYS A 33 8.59 3.96 -2.08
C CYS A 33 7.39 3.02 -2.24
N VAL A 34 7.48 2.11 -3.20
CA VAL A 34 6.47 1.09 -3.48
C VAL A 34 7.12 -0.27 -3.31
N VAL A 35 6.46 -1.15 -2.57
CA VAL A 35 6.90 -2.54 -2.36
C VAL A 35 5.76 -3.51 -2.66
N ARG A 36 6.12 -4.73 -3.04
CA ARG A 36 5.17 -5.83 -3.23
C ARG A 36 5.36 -6.86 -2.12
N PHE A 37 4.27 -7.21 -1.45
CA PHE A 37 4.27 -8.31 -0.49
C PHE A 37 4.11 -9.66 -1.21
N THR A 38 4.77 -10.68 -0.69
CA THR A 38 4.63 -12.07 -1.15
C THR A 38 4.47 -12.94 0.11
N PRO A 39 3.39 -13.73 0.24
CA PRO A 39 3.30 -14.69 1.33
C PRO A 39 4.42 -15.74 1.20
N VAL A 40 4.91 -16.22 2.34
CA VAL A 40 6.06 -17.14 2.40
C VAL A 40 5.61 -18.60 2.43
N THR A 41 4.47 -18.88 3.07
CA THR A 41 3.91 -20.22 3.21
C THR A 41 2.53 -20.35 2.57
N GLU A 42 2.04 -21.58 2.38
CA GLU A 42 0.67 -21.85 1.90
C GLU A 42 -0.40 -21.34 2.87
N GLU A 43 -0.15 -21.40 4.17
CA GLU A 43 -1.05 -20.85 5.18
C GLU A 43 -1.13 -19.31 5.08
N ASP A 44 0.02 -18.65 4.90
CA ASP A 44 0.08 -17.22 4.66
C ASP A 44 -0.66 -16.82 3.37
N GLN A 45 -0.61 -17.66 2.33
CA GLN A 45 -1.29 -17.40 1.06
C GLN A 45 -2.81 -17.28 1.26
N ILE A 46 -3.40 -18.08 2.15
CA ILE A 46 -4.84 -18.00 2.47
C ILE A 46 -5.15 -16.66 3.13
N SER A 47 -4.40 -16.30 4.18
CA SER A 47 -4.59 -15.06 4.91
C SER A 47 -4.33 -13.82 4.03
N TYR A 48 -3.32 -13.89 3.16
CA TYR A 48 -3.00 -12.87 2.17
C TYR A 48 -4.15 -12.68 1.17
N ALA A 49 -4.71 -13.77 0.64
CA ALA A 49 -5.85 -13.71 -0.27
C ALA A 49 -7.11 -13.14 0.40
N LEU A 50 -7.38 -13.49 1.66
CA LEU A 50 -8.47 -12.92 2.43
C LEU A 50 -8.30 -11.41 2.65
N LEU A 51 -7.09 -10.96 2.97
CA LEU A 51 -6.77 -9.54 3.14
C LEU A 51 -6.95 -8.78 1.83
N PHE A 52 -6.45 -9.32 0.72
CA PHE A 52 -6.66 -8.77 -0.61
C PHE A 52 -8.16 -8.64 -0.92
N ALA A 53 -8.92 -9.72 -0.77
CA ALA A 53 -10.36 -9.74 -1.05
C ALA A 53 -11.13 -8.76 -0.17
N TYR A 54 -10.74 -8.61 1.10
CA TYR A 54 -11.36 -7.67 2.03
C TYR A 54 -11.30 -6.23 1.51
N PHE A 55 -10.12 -5.76 1.10
CA PHE A 55 -9.92 -4.40 0.61
C PHE A 55 -10.45 -4.20 -0.80
N SER A 56 -10.21 -5.16 -1.69
CA SER A 56 -10.65 -5.12 -3.09
C SER A 56 -12.17 -5.04 -3.21
N SER A 57 -12.91 -5.92 -2.52
CA SER A 57 -14.39 -5.92 -2.52
C SER A 57 -15.00 -4.61 -2.02
N ARG A 58 -14.28 -3.89 -1.15
CA ARG A 58 -14.73 -2.64 -0.55
C ARG A 58 -14.24 -1.40 -1.30
N LYS A 59 -13.38 -1.55 -2.31
CA LYS A 59 -12.73 -0.45 -3.02
C LYS A 59 -12.04 0.53 -2.04
N ARG A 60 -11.35 -0.02 -1.04
CA ARG A 60 -10.61 0.73 0.00
C ARG A 60 -9.18 0.25 0.08
N TYR A 61 -8.29 1.11 0.55
CA TYR A 61 -6.91 0.75 0.90
C TYR A 61 -6.78 0.55 2.40
N GLY A 62 -5.82 -0.27 2.83
CA GLY A 62 -5.47 -0.44 4.23
C GLY A 62 -4.55 0.68 4.71
N VAL A 63 -4.67 1.05 5.98
CA VAL A 63 -3.80 2.05 6.64
C VAL A 63 -3.09 1.37 7.81
N ALA A 64 -1.77 1.43 7.84
CA ALA A 64 -1.00 0.96 8.98
C ALA A 64 -1.08 1.95 10.15
N ALA A 65 -1.19 1.43 11.37
CA ALA A 65 -1.31 2.23 12.60
C ALA A 65 -0.05 2.24 13.46
N ASN A 66 0.94 1.40 13.16
CA ASN A 66 2.17 1.27 13.93
C ASN A 66 3.42 1.62 13.10
N ASN A 67 3.37 2.77 12.42
CA ASN A 67 4.48 3.24 11.61
C ASN A 67 5.73 3.52 12.47
N MET A 68 6.90 3.28 11.89
CA MET A 68 8.17 3.67 12.50
C MET A 68 8.51 5.14 12.24
N LYS A 69 9.47 5.69 13.01
CA LYS A 69 9.84 7.11 12.97
C LYS A 69 10.15 7.67 11.56
N GLN A 70 10.73 6.85 10.67
CA GLN A 70 11.09 7.24 9.30
C GLN A 70 9.95 7.08 8.30
N VAL A 71 8.90 6.33 8.65
CA VAL A 71 7.74 6.08 7.79
C VAL A 71 6.62 6.96 8.27
N LYS A 72 6.30 8.00 7.48
CA LYS A 72 5.20 8.89 7.83
C LYS A 72 3.84 8.17 7.69
N ASP A 73 3.62 7.59 6.51
CA ASP A 73 2.37 6.93 6.13
C ASP A 73 2.69 5.63 5.38
N LEU A 74 1.92 4.57 5.65
CA LEU A 74 1.99 3.30 4.92
C LEU A 74 0.59 2.85 4.54
N TYR A 75 0.40 2.55 3.26
CA TYR A 75 -0.88 2.12 2.69
C TYR A 75 -0.75 0.76 2.02
N LEU A 76 -1.77 -0.09 2.21
CA LEU A 76 -1.90 -1.39 1.56
C LEU A 76 -2.89 -1.26 0.41
N ILE A 77 -2.40 -1.41 -0.81
CA ILE A 77 -3.18 -1.30 -2.05
C ILE A 77 -3.46 -2.72 -2.57
N PRO A 78 -4.73 -3.19 -2.61
CA PRO A 78 -5.06 -4.43 -3.30
C PRO A 78 -5.01 -4.17 -4.82
N LEU A 79 -4.00 -4.71 -5.49
CA LEU A 79 -3.88 -4.65 -6.95
C LEU A 79 -4.14 -6.03 -7.54
N GLY A 80 -5.26 -6.20 -8.24
CA GLY A 80 -5.61 -7.47 -8.90
C GLY A 80 -4.73 -7.74 -10.11
N SER A 81 -4.63 -9.01 -10.51
CA SER A 81 -3.82 -9.44 -11.66
C SER A 81 -4.26 -8.82 -12.99
N SER A 82 -5.55 -8.48 -13.11
CA SER A 82 -6.12 -7.82 -14.29
C SER A 82 -6.29 -6.30 -14.11
N ASP A 83 -5.95 -5.76 -12.95
CA ASP A 83 -6.08 -4.34 -12.67
C ASP A 83 -4.92 -3.57 -13.29
N LYS A 84 -5.21 -2.35 -13.77
CA LYS A 84 -4.16 -1.43 -14.22
C LYS A 84 -3.44 -0.86 -13.01
N VAL A 85 -2.12 -0.76 -13.11
CA VAL A 85 -1.31 -0.01 -12.15
C VAL A 85 -1.81 1.45 -12.12
N PRO A 86 -2.08 2.02 -10.92
CA PRO A 86 -2.44 3.42 -10.79
C PRO A 86 -1.40 4.34 -11.42
N HIS A 87 -1.85 5.28 -12.24
CA HIS A 87 -0.96 6.19 -12.98
C HIS A 87 -0.05 7.03 -12.05
N HIS A 88 -0.49 7.29 -10.82
CA HIS A 88 0.30 7.94 -9.78
C HIS A 88 1.59 7.20 -9.40
N LEU A 89 1.70 5.90 -9.68
CA LEU A 89 2.87 5.08 -9.35
C LEU A 89 3.85 4.93 -10.52
N VAL A 90 3.47 5.33 -11.74
CA VAL A 90 4.29 5.17 -12.94
C VAL A 90 4.86 6.51 -13.43
N PRO A 91 6.01 6.51 -14.16
CA PRO A 91 6.88 5.34 -14.37
C PRO A 91 7.52 4.87 -13.06
N PHE A 92 7.78 3.57 -12.96
CA PHE A 92 8.53 3.03 -11.85
C PHE A 92 10.01 3.42 -11.99
N ASP A 93 10.60 3.89 -10.91
CA ASP A 93 12.04 4.15 -10.80
C ASP A 93 12.70 2.96 -10.08
N GLY A 94 12.78 1.82 -10.77
CA GLY A 94 13.23 0.54 -10.18
C GLY A 94 12.73 -0.71 -10.91
N PRO A 95 12.77 -1.90 -10.27
CA PRO A 95 12.44 -3.21 -10.87
C PRO A 95 10.96 -3.45 -11.21
N GLY A 96 10.17 -2.38 -11.31
CA GLY A 96 8.70 -2.41 -11.36
C GLY A 96 8.09 -3.27 -12.45
#